data_AF-A0A932HBS3-F1
#
_entry.id   AF-A0A932HBS3-F1
#
_cell.length_a   1.000
_cell.length_b   1.000
_cell.length_c   1.000
_cell.angle_alpha   90.00
_cell.angle_beta   90.00
_cell.angle_gamma   90.00
#
_symmetry.space_group_name_H-M   'P 1'
#
loop_
_entity.id
_entity.type
_entity.pdbx_description
1 polymer ?
#
loop_
_entity_poly.entity_id
_entity_poly.type
_entity_poly.pdbx_seq_one_letter_code
_entity_poly.pdbx_strand_id
1 'polypeptide(L)'
;MKPHENLDPLVIAGTSYHSRLLVGTGKYKDFAETKAAVEASGAQIVTVAIRRTNIGQNPDEPSLLDALPPSKYTILPNTAGCYT
;
A
#
# COMPACT_ATOMS: atom_id res chain seq x y z
N MET A 1 10.54 11.45 22.89
CA MET A 1 9.61 10.41 22.44
C MET A 1 9.64 10.41 20.91
N LYS A 2 9.97 9.30 20.25
CA LYS A 2 9.93 9.26 18.77
C LYS A 2 8.46 9.28 18.35
N PRO A 3 8.05 10.00 17.29
CA PRO A 3 6.63 10.18 16.93
C PRO A 3 5.89 8.89 16.55
N HIS A 4 6.58 7.75 16.48
CA HIS A 4 6.08 6.51 15.87
C HIS A 4 5.98 5.31 16.83
N GLU A 5 6.33 5.45 18.10
CA GLU A 5 6.03 4.41 19.09
C GLU A 5 4.58 4.54 19.56
N ASN A 6 3.67 3.92 18.79
CA ASN A 6 2.29 3.76 19.20
C ASN A 6 2.19 2.55 20.14
N LEU A 7 1.89 2.79 21.41
CA LEU A 7 1.78 1.75 22.45
C LEU A 7 0.51 0.88 22.30
N ASP A 8 -0.39 1.26 21.40
CA ASP A 8 -1.61 0.52 21.08
C ASP A 8 -1.62 0.11 19.60
N PRO A 9 -1.09 -1.08 19.27
CA PRO A 9 -1.00 -1.55 17.89
C PRO A 9 -2.36 -1.88 17.29
N LEU A 10 -2.49 -1.65 15.98
CA LEU A 10 -3.59 -2.19 15.18
C LEU A 10 -3.27 -3.65 14.85
N VAL A 11 -4.06 -4.60 15.37
CA VAL A 11 -3.91 -6.02 15.04
C VAL A 11 -4.98 -6.43 14.03
N ILE A 12 -4.56 -6.84 12.84
CA ILE A 12 -5.45 -7.35 11.78
C ILE A 12 -4.98 -8.76 11.42
N ALA A 13 -5.89 -9.73 11.51
CA ALA A 13 -5.62 -11.14 11.18
C ALA A 13 -4.35 -11.69 11.85
N GLY A 14 -4.11 -11.32 13.12
CA GLY A 14 -2.93 -11.75 13.89
C GLY A 14 -1.64 -11.00 13.56
N THR A 15 -1.64 -10.09 12.58
CA THR A 15 -0.48 -9.23 12.26
C THR A 15 -0.62 -7.89 12.96
N SER A 16 0.44 -7.44 13.64
CA SER A 16 0.50 -6.18 14.38
C SER A 16 1.07 -5.05 13.52
N TYR A 17 0.41 -3.88 13.55
CA TYR A 17 0.80 -2.67 12.84
C TYR A 17 0.85 -1.49 13.82
N HIS A 18 1.89 -0.67 13.73
CA HIS A 18 2.00 0.57 14.51
C HIS A 18 1.21 1.71 13.87
N SER A 19 1.06 1.68 12.53
CA SER A 19 0.30 2.67 11.76
C SER A 19 -1.17 2.28 11.68
N ARG A 20 -2.05 3.25 11.99
CA ARG A 20 -3.51 3.13 11.82
C ARG A 20 -3.99 3.75 10.50
N LEU A 21 -3.08 4.28 9.69
CA LEU A 21 -3.37 4.88 8.39
C LEU A 21 -3.13 3.86 7.28
N LEU A 22 -4.22 3.48 6.61
CA LEU A 22 -4.19 2.69 5.37
C LEU A 22 -4.26 3.65 4.19
N VAL A 23 -3.44 3.42 3.17
CA VAL A 23 -3.36 4.29 1.97
C VAL A 23 -3.74 3.52 0.73
N GLY A 24 -4.51 4.14 -0.17
CA GLY A 24 -4.80 3.61 -1.51
C GLY A 24 -3.94 4.30 -2.57
N THR A 25 -3.72 3.63 -3.71
CA THR A 25 -2.73 4.05 -4.73
C THR A 25 -3.32 4.63 -6.01
N GLY A 26 -4.64 4.68 -6.15
CA GLY A 26 -5.30 4.93 -7.44
C GLY A 26 -5.37 6.38 -7.95
N LYS A 27 -4.75 7.36 -7.28
CA LYS A 27 -4.88 8.80 -7.64
C LYS A 27 -3.57 9.57 -7.77
N TYR A 28 -2.43 8.92 -7.57
CA TYR A 28 -1.13 9.56 -7.75
C TYR A 28 -0.78 9.68 -9.24
N LYS A 29 0.00 10.69 -9.59
CA LYS A 29 0.46 10.99 -10.94
C LYS A 29 1.31 9.85 -11.50
N ASP A 30 2.20 9.31 -10.68
CA ASP A 30 3.13 8.22 -11.04
C ASP A 30 3.56 7.41 -9.80
N PHE A 31 4.34 6.36 -10.04
CA PHE A 31 4.82 5.47 -8.96
C PHE A 31 5.88 6.11 -8.07
N ALA A 32 6.62 7.11 -8.56
CA ALA A 32 7.57 7.84 -7.73
C ALA A 32 6.83 8.69 -6.70
N GLU A 33 5.78 9.41 -7.11
CA GLU A 33 4.89 10.14 -6.21
C GLU A 33 4.17 9.19 -5.25
N THR A 34 3.66 8.05 -5.76
CA THR A 34 3.02 7.03 -4.92
C THR A 34 3.95 6.57 -3.80
N LYS A 35 5.20 6.22 -4.12
CA LYS A 35 6.21 5.80 -3.14
C LYS A 35 6.47 6.90 -2.12
N ALA A 36 6.73 8.12 -2.57
CA ALA A 36 7.03 9.24 -1.70
C ALA A 36 5.88 9.53 -0.73
N ALA A 37 4.62 9.49 -1.22
CA ALA A 37 3.44 9.70 -0.40
C ALA A 37 3.25 8.61 0.66
N VAL A 38 3.42 7.33 0.29
CA VAL A 38 3.29 6.20 1.23
C VAL A 38 4.40 6.21 2.28
N GLU A 39 5.64 6.55 1.89
CA GLU A 39 6.76 6.69 2.83
C GLU A 39 6.53 7.84 3.81
N ALA A 40 6.11 9.02 3.31
CA ALA A 40 5.82 10.17 4.14
C ALA A 40 4.63 9.93 5.10
N SER A 41 3.64 9.12 4.68
CA SER A 41 2.48 8.82 5.52
C SER A 41 2.77 7.81 6.63
N GLY A 42 3.89 7.07 6.55
CA GLY A 42 4.19 5.97 7.47
C GLY A 42 3.17 4.83 7.41
N ALA A 43 2.48 4.66 6.28
CA ALA A 43 1.51 3.59 6.12
C ALA A 43 2.23 2.24 5.97
N GLN A 44 1.71 1.22 6.64
CA GLN A 44 2.24 -0.16 6.55
C GLN A 44 1.38 -1.06 5.68
N ILE A 45 0.11 -0.69 5.50
CA ILE A 45 -0.86 -1.42 4.68
C ILE A 45 -1.25 -0.50 3.52
N VAL A 46 -1.07 -1.00 2.30
CA VAL A 46 -1.39 -0.26 1.08
C VAL A 46 -2.43 -1.01 0.27
N THR A 47 -3.54 -0.35 -0.07
CA THR A 47 -4.62 -0.95 -0.86
C THR A 47 -4.36 -0.82 -2.36
N VAL A 48 -4.62 -1.89 -3.11
CA VAL A 48 -4.36 -1.94 -4.56
C VAL A 48 -5.57 -2.50 -5.31
N ALA A 49 -6.00 -1.77 -6.34
CA ALA A 49 -7.08 -2.19 -7.23
C ALA A 49 -6.51 -3.10 -8.33
N ILE A 50 -6.63 -4.42 -8.17
CA ILE A 50 -5.99 -5.43 -9.04
C ILE A 50 -6.33 -5.23 -10.53
N ARG A 51 -7.54 -4.76 -10.84
CA ARG A 51 -8.01 -4.57 -12.23
C ARG A 51 -7.53 -3.28 -12.90
N ARG A 52 -6.95 -2.34 -12.14
CA ARG A 52 -6.64 -0.98 -12.63
C ARG A 52 -5.16 -0.62 -12.54
N THR A 53 -4.37 -1.42 -11.85
CA THR A 53 -2.95 -1.15 -11.61
C THR A 53 -2.14 -2.38 -11.96
N ASN A 54 -1.10 -2.19 -12.78
CA ASN A 54 -0.13 -3.24 -13.02
C ASN A 54 0.65 -3.52 -11.74
N ILE A 55 0.58 -4.76 -11.28
CA ILE A 55 1.31 -5.34 -10.15
C ILE A 55 2.18 -6.52 -10.61
N GLY A 56 2.51 -6.58 -11.91
CA GLY A 56 3.30 -7.63 -12.54
C GLY A 56 2.51 -8.55 -13.47
N GLN A 57 1.24 -8.24 -13.76
CA GLN A 57 0.48 -8.95 -14.79
C GLN A 57 0.99 -8.64 -16.20
N ASN A 58 1.53 -7.42 -16.41
CA ASN A 58 2.15 -6.98 -17.65
C ASN A 58 3.66 -6.78 -17.43
N PRO A 59 4.53 -7.69 -17.92
CA PRO A 59 5.98 -7.62 -17.68
C PRO A 59 6.68 -6.43 -18.33
N ASP A 60 6.12 -5.91 -19.42
CA ASP A 60 6.70 -4.79 -20.20
C ASP A 60 6.28 -3.41 -19.68
N GLU A 61 5.45 -3.35 -18.64
CA GLU A 61 4.96 -2.12 -18.02
C GLU A 61 5.51 -1.98 -16.59
N PRO A 62 5.72 -0.75 -16.09
CA PRO A 62 6.08 -0.54 -14.69
C PRO A 62 5.10 -1.25 -13.74
N SER A 63 5.62 -1.88 -12.68
CA SER A 63 4.80 -2.50 -11.64
C SER A 63 4.75 -1.61 -10.40
N LEU A 64 3.56 -1.49 -9.80
CA LEU A 64 3.43 -0.83 -8.49
C LEU A 64 4.26 -1.54 -7.42
N LEU A 65 4.47 -2.86 -7.54
CA LEU A 65 5.25 -3.63 -6.58
C LEU A 65 6.75 -3.29 -6.59
N ASP A 66 7.26 -2.69 -7.68
CA ASP A 66 8.64 -2.19 -7.72
C ASP A 66 8.79 -0.93 -6.83
N ALA A 67 7.75 -0.10 -6.80
CA ALA A 67 7.71 1.10 -5.97
C ALA A 67 7.34 0.79 -4.51
N LEU A 68 6.46 -0.19 -4.30
CA LEU A 68 5.94 -0.61 -3.00
C LEU A 68 6.14 -2.13 -2.81
N PRO A 69 7.36 -2.57 -2.47
CA PRO A 69 7.67 -3.99 -2.40
C PRO A 69 6.94 -4.67 -1.23
N PRO A 70 6.39 -5.89 -1.43
CA PRO A 70 5.74 -6.67 -0.36
C PRO A 70 6.65 -7.01 0.83
N SER A 71 7.97 -6.91 0.66
CA SER A 71 8.93 -7.06 1.76
C SER A 71 8.90 -5.90 2.77
N LYS A 72 8.33 -4.75 2.39
CA LYS A 72 8.22 -3.55 3.23
C LYS A 72 6.78 -3.21 3.61
N TYR A 73 5.80 -3.56 2.77
CA TYR A 73 4.40 -3.20 2.95
C TYR A 73 3.49 -4.43 2.87
N THR A 74 2.45 -4.45 3.69
CA THR A 74 1.32 -5.35 3.46
C THR A 74 0.51 -4.83 2.28
N ILE A 75 0.51 -5.57 1.18
CA ILE A 75 -0.33 -5.27 0.01
C ILE A 75 -1.72 -5.83 0.25
N LEU A 76 -2.72 -4.95 0.32
CA LEU A 76 -4.11 -5.30 0.54
C LEU A 76 -4.90 -5.18 -0.78
N PRO A 77 -5.12 -6.28 -1.50
CA PRO A 77 -5.92 -6.25 -2.72
C PRO A 77 -7.37 -5.86 -2.39
N ASN A 78 -7.99 -5.07 -3.27
CA ASN A 78 -9.40 -4.71 -3.15
C ASN A 78 -10.17 -4.95 -4.46
N THR A 79 -11.49 -4.93 -4.36
CA THR A 79 -12.45 -5.23 -5.45
C THR A 79 -12.91 -3.99 -6.22
N ALA A 80 -12.16 -2.88 -6.22
CA ALA A 80 -12.52 -1.70 -6.99
C ALA A 80 -12.65 -2.03 -8.49
N GLY A 81 -13.81 -1.70 -9.06
CA GLY A 81 -14.16 -2.04 -10.44
C GLY A 81 -14.84 -3.40 -10.61
N CYS A 82 -15.20 -4.10 -9.52
CA CYS A 82 -16.16 -5.19 -9.56
C CYS A 82 -17.60 -4.63 -9.54
N TYR A 83 -18.48 -5.21 -10.36
CA TYR A 83 -19.90 -4.83 -10.46
C TYR A 83 -20.85 -6.01 -10.16
N THR A 84 -20.31 -7.23 -10.04
CA THR A 84 -20.97 -8.50 -9.72
C THR A 84 -20.00 -9.41 -8.99
#